data_AF-A0A7Y2JEL9-F1
#
_entry.id   AF-A0A7Y2JEL9-F1
#
_cell.length_a   1.000
_cell.length_b   1.000
_cell.length_c   1.000
_cell.angle_alpha   90.00
_cell.angle_beta   90.00
_cell.angle_gamma   90.00
#
_symmetry.space_group_name_H-M   'P 1'
#
loop_
_entity.id
_entity.type
_entity.pdbx_description
1 polymer ?
#
loop_
_entity_poly.entity_id
_entity_poly.type
_entity_poly.pdbx_seq_one_letter_code
_entity_poly.pdbx_strand_id
1 'polypeptide(L)'
;MSAKPFAVGFRVEHPQELVDTIQYGKMAGRPGLPPADYRLAARAPSGRGIYSFCMCPGGEVIAASSGPGEMPVNGMSAHARNSGFASSGIVAAVTTDDFGTGDVLAGFDMQKTLEARAFRKGGGEFGIPAMNLMAFLRRKDRNLSRGKALCPRVVRANLAGILPPRVEEDIRYGLERFGESMRGFLSQEGTLYGVESRTSSPVRIERENYESVTVKGLYPVGEGAGHAGGIVSSAVDGIRTALHILGKYSGQRTG
;
A
#
# COMPACT_ATOMS: atom_id res chain seq x y z
N MET A 1 10.00 17.09 14.50
CA MET A 1 9.58 15.99 13.60
C MET A 1 10.56 14.86 13.74
N SER A 2 10.13 13.63 13.51
CA SER A 2 10.98 12.43 13.52
C SER A 2 10.72 11.58 12.27
N ALA A 3 11.74 10.83 11.82
CA ALA A 3 11.57 9.85 10.77
C ALA A 3 10.72 8.68 11.30
N LYS A 4 9.72 8.25 10.53
CA LYS A 4 8.78 7.21 10.93
C LYS A 4 8.84 6.03 9.95
N PRO A 5 9.05 4.79 10.45
CA PRO A 5 8.90 3.59 9.64
C PRO A 5 7.53 3.51 8.95
N PHE A 6 7.52 2.92 7.75
CA PHE A 6 6.34 2.73 6.91
C PHE A 6 6.47 1.41 6.16
N ALA A 7 5.63 1.14 5.16
CA ALA A 7 5.75 -0.06 4.34
C ALA A 7 5.73 0.26 2.85
N VAL A 8 6.47 -0.52 2.07
CA VAL A 8 6.50 -0.41 0.61
C VAL A 8 6.33 -1.77 -0.04
N GLY A 9 5.81 -1.79 -1.26
CA GLY A 9 5.65 -3.04 -1.98
C GLY A 9 5.10 -2.87 -3.38
N PHE A 10 4.35 -3.87 -3.81
CA PHE A 10 3.66 -3.88 -5.10
C PHE A 10 2.18 -4.17 -4.87
N ARG A 11 1.32 -3.73 -5.79
CA ARG A 11 -0.08 -4.16 -5.78
C ARG A 11 -0.18 -5.50 -6.51
N VAL A 12 -0.87 -6.47 -5.94
CA VAL A 12 -1.25 -7.71 -6.61
C VAL A 12 -2.73 -7.67 -6.97
N GLU A 13 -3.09 -8.26 -8.09
CA GLU A 13 -4.47 -8.44 -8.55
C GLU A 13 -4.67 -9.89 -9.00
N HIS A 14 -5.84 -10.43 -8.69
CA HIS A 14 -6.33 -11.74 -9.15
C HIS A 14 -7.77 -11.60 -9.63
N PRO A 15 -8.27 -12.49 -10.51
CA PRO A 15 -9.70 -12.62 -10.72
C PRO A 15 -10.41 -12.82 -9.38
N GLN A 16 -11.51 -12.10 -9.16
CA GLN A 16 -12.28 -12.19 -7.92
C GLN A 16 -12.83 -13.60 -7.73
N GLU A 17 -13.26 -14.26 -8.81
CA GLU A 17 -13.76 -15.64 -8.78
C GLU A 17 -12.71 -16.63 -8.25
N LEU A 18 -11.42 -16.43 -8.58
CA LEU A 18 -10.33 -17.23 -8.04
C LEU A 18 -10.24 -17.05 -6.52
N VAL A 19 -10.30 -15.81 -6.04
CA VAL A 19 -10.24 -15.48 -4.61
C VAL A 19 -11.47 -16.02 -3.88
N ASP A 20 -12.68 -15.87 -4.45
CA ASP A 20 -13.93 -16.41 -3.92
C ASP A 20 -13.86 -17.94 -3.81
N THR A 21 -13.33 -18.61 -4.82
CA THR A 21 -13.15 -20.08 -4.81
C THR A 21 -12.18 -20.52 -3.73
N ILE A 22 -11.07 -19.79 -3.53
CA ILE A 22 -10.10 -20.13 -2.48
C ILE A 22 -10.72 -19.95 -1.08
N GLN A 23 -11.47 -18.87 -0.86
CA GLN A 23 -12.00 -18.52 0.46
C GLN A 23 -13.29 -19.26 0.82
N TYR A 24 -14.18 -19.46 -0.15
CA TYR A 24 -15.51 -20.03 0.08
C TYR A 24 -15.69 -21.44 -0.51
N GLY A 25 -14.75 -21.92 -1.33
CA GLY A 25 -14.85 -23.23 -1.98
C GLY A 25 -16.13 -23.37 -2.79
N LYS A 26 -16.91 -24.43 -2.53
CA LYS A 26 -18.18 -24.72 -3.22
C LYS A 26 -19.28 -23.67 -3.00
N MET A 27 -19.08 -22.73 -2.06
CA MET A 27 -20.02 -21.64 -1.80
C MET A 27 -19.71 -20.38 -2.63
N ALA A 28 -18.59 -20.33 -3.36
CA ALA A 28 -18.27 -19.22 -4.25
C ALA A 28 -19.44 -18.91 -5.21
N GLY A 29 -19.76 -17.63 -5.39
CA GLY A 29 -20.85 -17.17 -6.25
C GLY A 29 -22.27 -17.39 -5.69
N ARG A 30 -22.45 -17.94 -4.48
CA ARG A 30 -23.78 -18.07 -3.87
C ARG A 30 -24.38 -16.70 -3.52
N PRO A 31 -25.69 -16.50 -3.76
CA PRO A 31 -26.39 -15.30 -3.30
C PRO A 31 -26.21 -15.10 -1.79
N GLY A 32 -25.87 -13.88 -1.38
CA GLY A 32 -25.69 -13.50 0.02
C GLY A 32 -24.26 -13.54 0.56
N LEU A 33 -23.31 -14.16 -0.15
CA LEU A 33 -21.89 -14.01 0.16
C LEU A 33 -21.31 -12.79 -0.57
N PRO A 34 -20.64 -11.87 0.12
CA PRO A 34 -19.95 -10.77 -0.55
C PRO A 34 -18.71 -11.29 -1.29
N PRO A 35 -18.21 -10.55 -2.30
CA PRO A 35 -16.89 -10.80 -2.88
C PRO A 35 -15.85 -10.98 -1.77
N ALA A 36 -15.14 -12.12 -1.82
CA ALA A 36 -14.27 -12.55 -0.74
C ALA A 36 -13.09 -11.59 -0.53
N ASP A 37 -12.76 -11.43 0.74
CA ASP A 37 -11.60 -10.70 1.21
C ASP A 37 -10.50 -11.66 1.70
N TYR A 38 -9.29 -11.13 1.91
CA TYR A 38 -8.24 -11.85 2.61
C TYR A 38 -7.36 -10.91 3.42
N ARG A 39 -6.70 -11.49 4.43
CA ARG A 39 -5.61 -10.87 5.18
C ARG A 39 -4.48 -11.87 5.32
N LEU A 40 -3.32 -11.52 4.81
CA LEU A 40 -2.13 -12.36 4.79
C LEU A 40 -1.00 -11.65 5.50
N ALA A 41 -0.22 -12.40 6.28
CA ALA A 41 0.97 -11.90 6.95
C ALA A 41 2.02 -13.02 7.05
N ALA A 42 3.28 -12.65 6.90
CA ALA A 42 4.44 -13.51 7.01
C ALA A 42 5.60 -12.72 7.61
N ARG A 43 6.55 -13.43 8.23
CA ARG A 43 7.80 -12.85 8.70
C ARG A 43 8.94 -13.47 7.92
N ALA A 44 9.72 -12.64 7.22
CA ALA A 44 10.87 -13.07 6.44
C ALA A 44 12.03 -13.49 7.36
N PRO A 45 13.01 -14.27 6.86
CA PRO A 45 14.21 -14.64 7.63
C PRO A 45 15.02 -13.44 8.13
N SER A 46 14.92 -12.29 7.44
CA SER A 46 15.48 -11.00 7.88
C SER A 46 14.82 -10.42 9.14
N GLY A 47 13.69 -10.99 9.59
CA GLY A 47 12.84 -10.47 10.66
C GLY A 47 11.74 -9.50 10.18
N ARG A 48 11.79 -9.07 8.90
CA ARG A 48 10.84 -8.12 8.32
C ARG A 48 9.43 -8.70 8.19
N GLY A 49 8.42 -7.91 8.56
CA GLY A 49 7.02 -8.27 8.36
C GLY A 49 6.56 -7.96 6.93
N ILE A 50 5.93 -8.94 6.28
CA ILE A 50 5.34 -8.86 4.95
C ILE A 50 3.84 -9.14 5.07
N TYR A 51 3.00 -8.28 4.51
CA TYR A 51 1.55 -8.42 4.71
C TYR A 51 0.74 -7.84 3.55
N SER A 52 -0.50 -8.31 3.44
CA SER A 52 -1.50 -7.71 2.56
C SER A 52 -2.05 -6.42 3.18
N PHE A 53 -2.08 -5.35 2.41
CA PHE A 53 -2.53 -4.02 2.80
C PHE A 53 -3.62 -3.53 1.85
N CYS A 54 -4.61 -2.80 2.39
CA CYS A 54 -5.71 -2.20 1.60
C CYS A 54 -6.31 -3.20 0.60
N MET A 55 -6.73 -4.39 1.07
CA MET A 55 -7.32 -5.38 0.17
C MET A 55 -8.71 -4.88 -0.27
N CYS A 56 -8.96 -4.95 -1.58
CA CYS A 56 -10.11 -4.39 -2.30
C CYS A 56 -10.82 -5.51 -3.05
N PRO A 57 -11.86 -6.15 -2.47
CA PRO A 57 -12.67 -7.13 -3.16
C PRO A 57 -13.47 -6.47 -4.28
N GLY A 58 -13.50 -7.10 -5.45
CA GLY A 58 -14.18 -6.58 -6.63
C GLY A 58 -13.76 -5.15 -6.98
N GLY A 59 -12.49 -4.85 -6.73
CA GLY A 59 -11.87 -3.55 -6.89
C GLY A 59 -10.87 -3.50 -8.04
N GLU A 60 -10.11 -2.42 -8.09
CA GLU A 60 -9.16 -2.15 -9.16
C GLU A 60 -7.90 -1.50 -8.59
N VAL A 61 -6.80 -1.65 -9.33
CA VAL A 61 -5.56 -0.90 -9.10
C VAL A 61 -5.70 0.48 -9.73
N ILE A 62 -5.29 1.52 -8.99
CA ILE A 62 -5.36 2.91 -9.47
C ILE A 62 -3.98 3.58 -9.46
N ALA A 63 -3.78 4.51 -10.39
CA ALA A 63 -2.67 5.46 -10.32
C ALA A 63 -2.93 6.41 -9.15
N ALA A 64 -1.98 6.51 -8.22
CA ALA A 64 -2.05 7.40 -7.06
C ALA A 64 -1.06 8.58 -7.18
N SER A 65 -0.62 8.89 -8.41
CA SER A 65 0.35 9.95 -8.66
C SER A 65 -0.23 11.33 -8.31
N SER A 66 0.57 12.14 -7.64
CA SER A 66 0.25 13.52 -7.26
C SER A 66 1.14 14.56 -7.94
N GLY A 67 2.06 14.13 -8.81
CA GLY A 67 3.07 15.01 -9.39
C GLY A 67 3.79 14.39 -10.59
N PRO A 68 4.44 15.24 -11.41
CA PRO A 68 5.21 14.76 -12.56
C PRO A 68 6.39 13.89 -12.11
N GLY A 69 6.69 12.84 -12.88
CA GLY A 69 7.82 11.97 -12.62
C GLY A 69 7.60 10.90 -11.54
N GLU A 70 6.40 10.82 -10.96
CA GLU A 70 6.04 9.89 -9.88
C GLU A 70 4.97 8.90 -10.34
N MET A 71 5.14 7.61 -10.05
CA MET A 71 4.14 6.58 -10.33
C MET A 71 3.91 5.62 -9.15
N PRO A 72 3.32 6.09 -8.04
CA PRO A 72 2.76 5.22 -7.03
C PRO A 72 1.42 4.63 -7.51
N VAL A 73 1.10 3.43 -7.02
CA VAL A 73 -0.23 2.83 -7.15
C VAL A 73 -0.92 2.71 -5.80
N ASN A 74 -2.24 2.62 -5.84
CA ASN A 74 -3.09 2.19 -4.74
C ASN A 74 -4.23 1.36 -5.33
N GLY A 75 -5.36 1.26 -4.64
CA GLY A 75 -6.52 0.55 -5.14
C GLY A 75 -7.77 0.93 -4.40
N MET A 76 -8.89 0.62 -5.03
CA MET A 76 -10.21 1.02 -4.62
C MET A 76 -11.22 -0.04 -5.01
N SER A 77 -12.37 -0.04 -4.32
CA SER A 77 -13.56 -0.76 -4.77
C SER A 77 -14.72 0.21 -4.80
N ALA A 78 -15.54 0.12 -5.85
CA ALA A 78 -16.89 0.69 -5.81
C ALA A 78 -17.73 -0.04 -4.74
N HIS A 79 -18.81 0.58 -4.29
CA HIS A 79 -19.76 -0.04 -3.35
C HIS A 79 -20.23 -1.42 -3.83
N ALA A 80 -20.50 -1.55 -5.13
CA ALA A 80 -20.96 -2.80 -5.74
C ALA A 80 -19.91 -3.92 -5.78
N ARG A 81 -18.61 -3.61 -5.63
CA ARG A 81 -17.50 -4.59 -5.65
C ARG A 81 -17.60 -5.57 -6.82
N ASN A 82 -17.79 -5.06 -8.02
CA ASN A 82 -18.12 -5.85 -9.21
C ASN A 82 -17.15 -5.64 -10.38
N SER A 83 -15.92 -5.19 -10.13
CA SER A 83 -14.89 -5.12 -11.18
C SER A 83 -14.55 -6.49 -11.78
N GLY A 84 -14.79 -7.56 -11.03
CA GLY A 84 -14.37 -8.93 -11.36
C GLY A 84 -12.96 -9.27 -10.88
N PHE A 85 -12.28 -8.38 -10.15
CA PHE A 85 -10.92 -8.58 -9.65
C PHE A 85 -10.79 -8.23 -8.18
N ALA A 86 -9.94 -8.96 -7.47
CA ALA A 86 -9.50 -8.65 -6.11
C ALA A 86 -8.08 -8.09 -6.17
N SER A 87 -7.84 -6.95 -5.53
CA SER A 87 -6.49 -6.35 -5.44
C SER A 87 -6.05 -6.07 -4.02
N SER A 88 -4.75 -6.10 -3.75
CA SER A 88 -4.18 -5.66 -2.46
C SER A 88 -2.73 -5.21 -2.63
N GLY A 89 -2.25 -4.28 -1.80
CA GLY A 89 -0.83 -4.07 -1.63
C GLY A 89 -0.20 -5.29 -0.95
N ILE A 90 0.89 -5.82 -1.48
CA ILE A 90 1.76 -6.79 -0.79
C ILE A 90 3.01 -6.02 -0.39
N VAL A 91 3.07 -5.64 0.88
CA VAL A 91 4.02 -4.65 1.38
C VAL A 91 4.90 -5.21 2.47
N ALA A 92 6.10 -4.66 2.55
CA ALA A 92 7.11 -4.97 3.53
C ALA A 92 7.41 -3.73 4.37
N ALA A 93 7.46 -3.89 5.69
CA ALA A 93 7.82 -2.79 6.58
C ALA A 93 9.26 -2.34 6.30
N VAL A 94 9.50 -1.03 6.15
CA VAL A 94 10.83 -0.41 5.98
C VAL A 94 11.12 0.54 7.14
N THR A 95 12.38 0.57 7.55
CA THR A 95 12.87 1.32 8.72
C THR A 95 14.01 2.24 8.32
N THR A 96 14.54 3.01 9.27
CA THR A 96 15.71 3.87 9.07
C THR A 96 16.93 3.11 8.56
N ASP A 97 17.02 1.80 8.78
CA ASP A 97 18.09 0.95 8.23
C ASP A 97 18.00 0.81 6.70
N ASP A 98 16.81 1.03 6.13
CA ASP A 98 16.55 0.91 4.69
C ASP A 98 16.66 2.25 3.96
N PHE A 99 16.21 3.34 4.58
CA PHE A 99 16.17 4.67 3.96
C PHE A 99 17.21 5.65 4.50
N GLY A 100 17.96 5.28 5.55
CA GLY A 100 19.00 6.11 6.14
C GLY A 100 18.60 6.74 7.48
N THR A 101 19.61 7.12 8.24
CA THR A 101 19.51 7.79 9.54
C THR A 101 20.02 9.22 9.45
N GLY A 102 19.48 10.13 10.27
CA GLY A 102 20.01 11.50 10.44
C GLY A 102 19.26 12.59 9.66
N ASP A 103 18.52 12.22 8.62
CA ASP A 103 17.55 13.11 7.97
C ASP A 103 16.12 12.64 8.26
N VAL A 104 15.29 13.55 8.77
CA VAL A 104 13.88 13.31 9.05
C VAL A 104 13.09 12.98 7.78
N LEU A 105 13.53 13.51 6.62
CA LEU A 105 12.86 13.33 5.33
C LEU A 105 13.39 12.14 4.53
N ALA A 106 14.35 11.37 5.05
CA ALA A 106 14.95 10.24 4.35
C ALA A 106 13.92 9.20 3.83
N GLY A 107 12.86 8.94 4.61
CA GLY A 107 11.77 8.06 4.18
C GLY A 107 10.95 8.62 3.01
N PHE A 108 10.78 9.95 2.97
CA PHE A 108 10.11 10.64 1.86
C PHE A 108 10.96 10.60 0.58
N ASP A 109 12.27 10.75 0.70
CA ASP A 109 13.20 10.63 -0.43
C ASP A 109 13.26 9.20 -0.98
N MET A 110 13.15 8.19 -0.09
CA MET A 110 12.94 6.81 -0.51
C MET A 110 11.66 6.70 -1.35
N GLN A 111 10.51 7.19 -0.88
CA GLN A 111 9.24 7.14 -1.64
C GLN A 111 9.41 7.75 -3.04
N LYS A 112 9.95 8.97 -3.13
CA LYS A 112 10.24 9.63 -4.42
C LYS A 112 11.12 8.80 -5.34
N THR A 113 12.17 8.20 -4.78
CA THR A 113 13.08 7.35 -5.54
C THR A 113 12.38 6.13 -6.13
N LEU A 114 11.55 5.45 -5.33
CA LEU A 114 10.80 4.28 -5.77
C LEU A 114 9.78 4.65 -6.84
N GLU A 115 9.05 5.75 -6.63
CA GLU A 115 8.03 6.24 -7.55
C GLU A 115 8.63 6.70 -8.88
N ALA A 116 9.79 7.34 -8.86
CA ALA A 116 10.53 7.72 -10.08
C ALA A 116 11.05 6.49 -10.84
N ARG A 117 11.48 5.43 -10.14
CA ARG A 117 11.84 4.15 -10.78
C ARG A 117 10.63 3.49 -11.45
N ALA A 118 9.49 3.48 -10.76
CA ALA A 118 8.24 2.97 -11.31
C ALA A 118 7.79 3.79 -12.53
N PHE A 119 7.87 5.12 -12.47
CA PHE A 119 7.52 6.02 -13.56
C PHE A 119 8.37 5.76 -14.81
N ARG A 120 9.70 5.62 -14.66
CA ARG A 120 10.61 5.27 -15.77
C ARG A 120 10.29 3.89 -16.36
N LYS A 121 10.05 2.88 -15.52
CA LYS A 121 9.66 1.54 -16.00
C LYS A 121 8.28 1.53 -16.67
N GLY A 122 7.41 2.46 -16.29
CA GLY A 122 6.13 2.75 -16.92
C GLY A 122 6.22 3.58 -18.20
N GLY A 123 7.42 3.77 -18.77
CA GLY A 123 7.61 4.51 -20.02
C GLY A 123 7.65 6.03 -19.88
N GLY A 124 7.54 6.58 -18.66
CA GLY A 124 7.63 8.02 -18.43
C GLY A 124 6.41 8.85 -18.84
N GLU A 125 5.30 8.20 -19.20
CA GLU A 125 4.05 8.86 -19.65
C GLU A 125 2.85 8.46 -18.79
N PHE A 126 3.08 8.36 -17.48
CA PHE A 126 2.12 7.88 -16.49
C PHE A 126 1.59 6.46 -16.75
N GLY A 127 2.36 5.62 -17.44
CA GLY A 127 2.06 4.20 -17.55
C GLY A 127 2.33 3.47 -16.23
N ILE A 128 1.48 2.51 -15.87
CA ILE A 128 1.67 1.68 -14.68
C ILE A 128 2.47 0.44 -15.08
N PRO A 129 3.73 0.28 -14.63
CA PRO A 129 4.49 -0.92 -14.94
C PRO A 129 3.83 -2.13 -14.28
N ALA A 130 3.70 -3.22 -15.01
CA ALA A 130 3.13 -4.46 -14.51
C ALA A 130 3.82 -5.69 -15.10
N MET A 131 3.85 -6.77 -14.32
CA MET A 131 4.32 -8.08 -14.75
C MET A 131 3.54 -9.21 -14.06
N ASN A 132 3.61 -10.41 -14.63
CA ASN A 132 2.97 -11.57 -14.01
C ASN A 132 3.59 -11.90 -12.64
N LEU A 133 2.75 -12.27 -11.67
CA LEU A 133 3.16 -12.62 -10.31
C LEU A 133 4.22 -13.74 -10.27
N MET A 134 3.98 -14.83 -11.00
CA MET A 134 4.91 -15.96 -11.05
C MET A 134 6.20 -15.63 -11.80
N ALA A 135 6.17 -14.70 -12.74
CA ALA A 135 7.35 -14.20 -13.44
C ALA A 135 8.27 -13.42 -12.49
N PHE A 136 7.69 -12.54 -11.67
CA PHE A 136 8.40 -11.81 -10.62
C PHE A 136 9.04 -12.76 -9.60
N LEU A 137 8.27 -13.75 -9.14
CA LEU A 137 8.74 -14.73 -8.16
C LEU A 137 9.91 -15.56 -8.71
N ARG A 138 9.80 -16.03 -9.95
CA ARG A 138 10.82 -16.87 -10.60
C ARG A 138 12.00 -16.08 -11.18
N ARG A 139 12.03 -14.75 -11.01
CA ARG A 139 13.03 -13.84 -11.59
C ARG A 139 13.18 -14.03 -13.11
N LYS A 140 12.05 -14.26 -13.81
CA LYS A 140 12.02 -14.39 -15.27
C LYS A 140 11.29 -13.20 -15.86
N ASP A 141 11.87 -12.62 -16.90
CA ASP A 141 11.13 -11.65 -17.71
C ASP A 141 10.17 -12.43 -18.62
N ARG A 142 8.93 -12.56 -18.14
CA ARG A 142 7.84 -13.20 -18.89
C ARG A 142 6.71 -12.20 -19.01
N ASN A 143 6.10 -12.21 -20.18
CA ASN A 143 4.92 -11.42 -20.51
C ASN A 143 3.89 -11.46 -19.37
N LEU A 144 3.15 -10.36 -19.20
CA LEU A 144 1.87 -10.38 -18.49
C LEU A 144 1.10 -11.60 -18.95
N SER A 145 0.53 -12.35 -18.00
CA SER A 145 -0.31 -13.48 -18.35
C SER A 145 -1.44 -13.04 -19.27
N ARG A 146 -2.06 -13.97 -19.98
CA ARG A 146 -3.19 -13.70 -20.87
C ARG A 146 -4.45 -13.16 -20.15
N GLY A 147 -4.36 -12.82 -18.86
CA GLY A 147 -5.42 -12.18 -18.11
C GLY A 147 -5.71 -10.77 -18.62
N LYS A 148 -6.96 -10.34 -18.45
CA LYS A 148 -7.36 -8.95 -18.70
C LYS A 148 -6.73 -8.09 -17.61
N ALA A 149 -5.78 -7.24 -17.96
CA ALA A 149 -5.36 -6.17 -17.05
C ALA A 149 -6.45 -5.09 -17.06
N LEU A 150 -7.11 -4.87 -15.93
CA LEU A 150 -8.17 -3.85 -15.83
C LEU A 150 -7.60 -2.44 -15.67
N CYS A 151 -6.44 -2.32 -15.07
CA CYS A 151 -5.86 -1.02 -14.75
C CYS A 151 -5.58 -0.22 -16.05
N PRO A 152 -6.04 1.04 -16.15
CA PRO A 152 -5.78 1.86 -17.33
C PRO A 152 -4.28 2.16 -17.49
N ARG A 153 -3.81 2.21 -18.75
CA ARG A 153 -2.41 2.52 -19.12
C ARG A 153 -1.36 1.57 -18.54
N VAL A 154 -1.68 0.28 -18.43
CA VAL A 154 -0.69 -0.73 -18.04
C VAL A 154 0.42 -0.84 -19.08
N VAL A 155 1.66 -0.77 -18.60
CA VAL A 155 2.87 -0.97 -19.37
C VAL A 155 3.51 -2.27 -18.93
N ARG A 156 3.76 -3.17 -19.88
CA ARG A 156 4.48 -4.42 -19.61
C ARG A 156 5.93 -4.09 -19.28
N ALA A 157 6.33 -4.32 -18.03
CA ALA A 157 7.68 -4.01 -17.58
C ALA A 157 8.09 -4.91 -16.42
N ASN A 158 9.36 -5.30 -16.39
CA ASN A 158 9.94 -6.00 -15.24
C ASN A 158 9.97 -5.05 -14.02
N LEU A 159 9.32 -5.45 -12.93
CA LEU A 159 9.26 -4.67 -11.68
C LEU A 159 10.52 -4.77 -10.82
N ALA A 160 11.40 -5.74 -11.09
CA ALA A 160 12.63 -5.92 -10.32
C ALA A 160 13.52 -4.67 -10.38
N GLY A 161 14.08 -4.30 -9.24
CA GLY A 161 14.91 -3.10 -9.05
C GLY A 161 14.10 -1.82 -8.83
N ILE A 162 12.77 -1.89 -8.70
CA ILE A 162 12.00 -0.75 -8.17
C ILE A 162 12.32 -0.60 -6.69
N LEU A 163 12.14 -1.66 -5.90
CA LEU A 163 12.39 -1.65 -4.47
C LEU A 163 13.85 -1.98 -4.15
N PRO A 164 14.35 -1.69 -2.93
CA PRO A 164 15.67 -2.14 -2.52
C PRO A 164 15.79 -3.66 -2.60
N PRO A 165 16.94 -4.23 -3.01
CA PRO A 165 17.09 -5.67 -3.24
C PRO A 165 16.63 -6.55 -2.06
N ARG A 166 17.02 -6.19 -0.83
CA ARG A 166 16.60 -6.93 0.38
C ARG A 166 15.09 -6.92 0.59
N VAL A 167 14.43 -5.79 0.32
CA VAL A 167 12.98 -5.66 0.43
C VAL A 167 12.27 -6.51 -0.63
N GLU A 168 12.78 -6.55 -1.86
CA GLU A 168 12.22 -7.44 -2.88
C GLU A 168 12.38 -8.92 -2.55
N GLU A 169 13.51 -9.32 -1.96
CA GLU A 169 13.73 -10.70 -1.51
C GLU A 169 12.76 -11.08 -0.39
N ASP A 170 12.58 -10.20 0.58
CA ASP A 170 11.59 -10.40 1.65
C ASP A 170 10.15 -10.48 1.09
N ILE A 171 9.79 -9.67 0.10
CA ILE A 171 8.48 -9.75 -0.57
C ILE A 171 8.32 -11.07 -1.32
N ARG A 172 9.34 -11.54 -2.06
CA ARG A 172 9.29 -12.85 -2.73
C ARG A 172 9.07 -13.97 -1.72
N TYR A 173 9.79 -13.94 -0.59
CA TYR A 173 9.58 -14.88 0.50
C TYR A 173 8.14 -14.82 1.04
N GLY A 174 7.62 -13.61 1.30
CA GLY A 174 6.24 -13.44 1.77
C GLY A 174 5.20 -13.99 0.80
N LEU A 175 5.39 -13.77 -0.52
CA LEU A 175 4.53 -14.32 -1.56
C LEU A 175 4.54 -15.85 -1.57
N GLU A 176 5.70 -16.49 -1.38
CA GLU A 176 5.80 -17.95 -1.23
C GLU A 176 5.01 -18.45 -0.02
N ARG A 177 5.17 -17.80 1.14
CA ARG A 177 4.37 -18.10 2.34
C ARG A 177 2.88 -17.93 2.10
N PHE A 178 2.48 -16.92 1.35
CA PHE A 178 1.07 -16.67 1.02
C PHE A 178 0.51 -17.76 0.10
N GLY A 179 1.30 -18.26 -0.85
CA GLY A 179 0.91 -19.39 -1.70
C GLY A 179 0.66 -20.69 -0.93
N GLU A 180 1.37 -20.89 0.19
CA GLU A 180 1.14 -22.03 1.08
C GLU A 180 -0.14 -21.87 1.90
N SER A 181 -0.36 -20.67 2.46
CA SER A 181 -1.52 -20.34 3.29
C SER A 181 -2.83 -20.27 2.49
N MET A 182 -2.76 -19.69 1.30
CA MET A 182 -3.87 -19.45 0.39
C MET A 182 -3.59 -20.17 -0.93
N ARG A 183 -3.76 -21.50 -0.92
CA ARG A 183 -3.45 -22.36 -2.07
C ARG A 183 -4.20 -21.89 -3.32
N GLY A 184 -3.47 -21.61 -4.39
CA GLY A 184 -4.01 -21.03 -5.63
C GLY A 184 -3.70 -19.53 -5.79
N PHE A 185 -3.28 -18.84 -4.73
CA PHE A 185 -2.84 -17.45 -4.80
C PHE A 185 -1.65 -17.26 -5.75
N LEU A 186 -0.66 -18.16 -5.68
CA LEU A 186 0.45 -18.18 -6.64
C LEU A 186 0.03 -18.84 -7.95
N SER A 187 -0.59 -18.05 -8.84
CA SER A 187 -1.08 -18.52 -10.13
C SER A 187 -0.56 -17.66 -11.30
N GLN A 188 -0.70 -18.20 -12.52
CA GLN A 188 -0.47 -17.40 -13.72
C GLN A 188 -1.54 -16.30 -13.88
N GLU A 189 -2.67 -16.37 -13.19
CA GLU A 189 -3.72 -15.34 -13.27
C GLU A 189 -3.40 -14.11 -12.42
N GLY A 190 -2.45 -14.22 -11.48
CA GLY A 190 -1.98 -13.11 -10.67
C GLY A 190 -1.10 -12.12 -11.45
N THR A 191 -1.38 -10.83 -11.27
CA THR A 191 -0.59 -9.73 -11.85
C THR A 191 -0.07 -8.82 -10.74
N LEU A 192 1.20 -8.43 -10.82
CA LEU A 192 1.78 -7.39 -9.99
C LEU A 192 1.84 -6.08 -10.78
N TYR A 193 1.47 -4.99 -10.12
CA TYR A 193 1.53 -3.62 -10.63
C TYR A 193 2.55 -2.82 -9.83
N GLY A 194 2.83 -1.60 -10.28
CA GLY A 194 3.81 -0.63 -9.76
C GLY A 194 3.93 -0.46 -8.24
N VAL A 195 4.65 0.58 -7.80
CA VAL A 195 5.02 0.67 -6.38
C VAL A 195 3.86 1.12 -5.50
N GLU A 196 3.56 0.35 -4.46
CA GLU A 196 2.73 0.77 -3.34
C GLU A 196 3.66 1.40 -2.29
N SER A 197 3.91 2.71 -2.37
CA SER A 197 4.93 3.43 -1.57
C SER A 197 4.36 4.25 -0.42
N ARG A 198 3.07 4.61 -0.48
CA ARG A 198 2.42 5.60 0.40
C ARG A 198 1.44 4.94 1.38
N THR A 199 1.89 3.91 2.10
CA THR A 199 1.05 3.13 3.02
C THR A 199 0.75 3.84 4.35
N SER A 200 1.65 4.72 4.77
CA SER A 200 1.46 5.67 5.89
C SER A 200 2.52 6.78 5.80
N SER A 201 2.39 7.83 6.61
CA SER A 201 3.37 8.92 6.59
C SER A 201 4.78 8.44 6.97
N PRO A 202 5.81 8.84 6.20
CA PRO A 202 7.22 8.55 6.51
C PRO A 202 7.79 9.48 7.60
N VAL A 203 6.99 10.41 8.10
CA VAL A 203 7.36 11.34 9.17
C VAL A 203 6.33 11.31 10.30
N ARG A 204 6.77 11.72 11.49
CA ARG A 204 5.90 12.07 12.59
C ARG A 204 6.16 13.51 13.01
N ILE A 205 5.09 14.29 13.05
CA ILE A 205 5.12 15.65 13.61
C ILE A 205 4.74 15.53 15.09
N GLU A 206 5.75 15.65 15.94
CA GLU A 206 5.59 15.46 17.40
C GLU A 206 4.61 16.48 17.98
N ARG A 207 3.72 15.97 18.83
CA ARG A 207 2.70 16.77 19.51
C ARG A 207 2.48 16.25 20.93
N GLU A 208 2.10 17.15 21.82
CA GLU A 208 1.66 16.86 23.18
C GLU A 208 0.31 17.53 23.39
N ASN A 209 -0.66 16.80 23.96
CA ASN A 209 -2.05 17.29 24.07
C ASN A 209 -2.60 17.82 22.74
N TYR A 210 -2.31 17.13 21.63
CA TYR A 210 -2.70 17.51 20.25
C TYR A 210 -2.01 18.75 19.67
N GLU A 211 -1.19 19.48 20.43
CA GLU A 211 -0.47 20.68 19.99
C GLU A 211 1.02 20.38 19.71
N SER A 212 1.61 21.02 18.71
CA SER A 212 3.03 20.86 18.38
C SER A 212 3.92 21.19 19.58
N VAL A 213 4.91 20.34 19.83
CA VAL A 213 5.86 20.53 20.96
C VAL A 213 6.77 21.74 20.80
N THR A 214 6.90 22.30 19.59
CA THR A 214 7.77 23.45 19.31
C THR A 214 7.03 24.72 18.86
N VAL A 215 5.78 24.61 18.40
CA VAL A 215 5.03 25.76 17.84
C VAL A 215 3.64 25.82 18.47
N LYS A 216 3.43 26.81 19.34
CA LYS A 216 2.11 27.04 19.95
C LYS A 216 1.09 27.45 18.88
N GLY A 217 -0.13 26.95 19.02
CA GLY A 217 -1.24 27.15 18.09
C GLY A 217 -1.21 26.26 16.85
N LEU A 218 -0.16 25.44 16.67
CA LEU A 218 -0.09 24.46 15.58
C LEU A 218 -0.55 23.09 16.08
N TYR A 219 -1.51 22.47 15.38
CA TYR A 219 -2.08 21.17 15.75
C TYR A 219 -1.85 20.14 14.63
N PRO A 220 -0.82 19.29 14.73
CA PRO A 220 -0.59 18.22 13.76
C PRO A 220 -1.62 17.10 13.91
N VAL A 221 -2.36 16.79 12.84
CA VAL A 221 -3.50 15.86 12.86
C VAL A 221 -3.45 14.86 11.70
N GLY A 222 -3.97 13.67 11.95
CA GLY A 222 -4.26 12.66 10.94
C GLY A 222 -3.03 11.92 10.43
N GLU A 223 -3.20 11.25 9.29
CA GLU A 223 -2.17 10.38 8.73
C GLU A 223 -0.93 11.14 8.29
N GLY A 224 -1.09 12.32 7.67
CA GLY A 224 0.04 13.15 7.24
C GLY A 224 0.97 13.53 8.39
N ALA A 225 0.41 13.81 9.57
CA ALA A 225 1.18 14.10 10.78
C ALA A 225 1.78 12.85 11.47
N GLY A 226 1.41 11.64 11.01
CA GLY A 226 1.91 10.37 11.56
C GLY A 226 1.17 9.86 12.80
N HIS A 227 -0.08 10.33 13.01
CA HIS A 227 -0.92 10.00 14.18
C HIS A 227 -2.16 9.14 13.85
N ALA A 228 -2.36 8.80 12.58
CA ALA A 228 -3.43 7.92 12.10
C ALA A 228 -2.95 7.09 10.90
N GLY A 229 -3.76 6.12 10.44
CA GLY A 229 -3.39 5.20 9.35
C GLY A 229 -4.57 4.73 8.51
N GLY A 230 -5.63 5.54 8.41
CA GLY A 230 -6.83 5.23 7.66
C GLY A 230 -7.98 6.18 7.98
N ILE A 231 -9.00 6.19 7.12
CA ILE A 231 -10.12 7.16 7.13
C ILE A 231 -10.71 7.36 8.53
N VAL A 232 -11.13 6.26 9.18
CA VAL A 232 -11.78 6.33 10.50
C VAL A 232 -10.81 6.86 11.56
N SER A 233 -9.58 6.36 11.61
CA SER A 233 -8.59 6.81 12.58
C SER A 233 -8.23 8.29 12.40
N SER A 234 -8.13 8.77 11.16
CA SER A 234 -7.85 10.17 10.84
C SER A 234 -9.02 11.07 11.24
N ALA A 235 -10.26 10.63 11.02
CA ALA A 235 -11.45 11.36 11.44
C ALA A 235 -11.55 11.46 12.98
N VAL A 236 -11.31 10.35 13.69
CA VAL A 236 -11.29 10.34 15.16
C VAL A 236 -10.19 11.25 15.70
N ASP A 237 -9.01 11.24 15.10
CA ASP A 237 -7.91 12.12 15.50
C ASP A 237 -8.28 13.61 15.31
N GLY A 238 -8.93 13.93 14.19
CA GLY A 238 -9.46 15.27 13.91
C GLY A 238 -10.50 15.73 14.94
N ILE A 239 -11.48 14.88 15.25
CA ILE A 239 -12.52 15.21 16.25
C ILE A 239 -11.90 15.45 17.62
N ARG A 240 -10.99 14.57 18.06
CA ARG A 240 -10.33 14.72 19.37
C ARG A 240 -9.51 16.00 19.46
N THR A 241 -8.79 16.33 18.40
CA THR A 241 -8.02 17.58 18.33
C THR A 241 -8.92 18.80 18.36
N ALA A 242 -10.03 18.79 17.61
CA ALA A 242 -11.00 19.88 17.63
C ALA A 242 -11.63 20.09 19.01
N LEU A 243 -11.99 19.01 19.70
CA LEU A 243 -12.51 19.07 21.08
C LEU A 243 -11.47 19.61 22.05
N HIS A 244 -10.19 19.25 21.90
CA HIS A 244 -9.12 19.80 22.72
C HIS A 244 -8.97 21.32 22.54
N ILE A 245 -8.98 21.79 21.27
CA ILE A 245 -8.93 23.22 20.95
C ILE A 245 -10.12 23.95 21.59
N LEU A 246 -11.34 23.42 21.44
CA LEU A 246 -12.53 24.00 22.06
C LEU A 246 -12.40 24.09 23.59
N GLY A 247 -11.91 23.04 24.24
CA GLY A 247 -11.67 23.04 25.69
C GLY A 247 -10.67 24.11 26.14
N LYS A 248 -9.57 24.28 25.38
CA LYS A 248 -8.53 25.27 25.67
C LYS A 248 -9.01 26.72 25.56
N TYR A 249 -9.83 27.04 24.56
CA TYR A 249 -10.25 28.41 24.27
C TYR A 249 -11.64 28.79 24.80
N SER A 250 -12.50 27.83 25.15
CA SER A 250 -13.82 28.12 25.73
C SER A 250 -13.75 28.77 27.11
N GLY A 251 -12.71 28.48 27.90
CA GLY A 251 -12.47 29.11 29.21
C GLY A 251 -11.83 30.50 29.17
N GLN A 252 -11.41 30.99 28.00
CA GLN A 252 -10.76 32.30 27.85
C GLN A 252 -11.75 33.45 27.53
N ARG A 253 -13.05 33.19 27.54
CA ARG A 253 -14.11 34.19 27.25
C ARG A 253 -14.71 34.90 28.48
N THR A 254 -14.10 34.76 29.66
CA THR A 254 -14.48 35.54 30.85
C THR A 254 -13.30 36.40 31.31
N GLY A 255 -13.35 37.69 30.99
CA GLY A 255 -12.35 38.70 31.34
C GLY A 255 -12.54 39.94 30.50
#